data_AF-A0A9E2B9V1-F1
#
_entry.id   AF-A0A9E2B9V1-F1
#
_cell.length_a   1.000
_cell.length_b   1.000
_cell.length_c   1.000
_cell.angle_alpha   90.00
_cell.angle_beta   90.00
_cell.angle_gamma   90.00
#
_symmetry.space_group_name_H-M   'P 1'
#
loop_
_entity.id
_entity.type
_entity.pdbx_description
1 polymer ?
#
loop_
_entity_poly.entity_id
_entity_poly.type
_entity_poly.pdbx_seq_one_letter_code
_entity_poly.pdbx_strand_id
1 'polypeptide(L)'
;IKRCPQLILIPGRMSVYREASRQMHEIFAEYTDLIEPLSLDEAFLDVSDCPRCRGSATLIAQEIRQRIATVIGITVSAGIASNKFIAKVASDLNKPNGQYVVTPDQVDDFLYQLPVSRIWGVGKVTAQRLEQKGIKTCGDVRAYDVFQFVQEFGQFGEHIHRLAHGIDNRPVVSEWRRKSVSVEHTYDEDLPDLESCQNRIPDLIESLQPRLERLDEDYRIQNCFLKMKFFDFNQTTVERQLTGPNYTDYAMLCEEAWLRGKAPVRLLGIGVRLLDLTDSSGQMDLFEG
;
A
#
# COMPACT_ATOMS: atom_id res chain seq x y z
N ILE A 1 5.27 -26.48 2.11
CA ILE A 1 5.24 -27.95 2.36
C ILE A 1 6.51 -28.45 3.06
N LYS A 2 7.75 -28.12 2.63
CA LYS A 2 8.98 -28.60 3.31
C LYS A 2 9.05 -28.37 4.84
N ARG A 3 8.50 -27.26 5.36
CA ARG A 3 8.43 -26.96 6.81
C ARG A 3 7.16 -27.45 7.51
N CYS A 4 6.12 -27.78 6.76
CA CYS A 4 4.82 -28.24 7.25
C CYS A 4 4.24 -29.15 6.16
N PRO A 5 4.60 -30.45 6.16
CA PRO A 5 4.19 -31.41 5.13
C PRO A 5 2.67 -31.56 5.01
N GLN A 6 1.96 -31.35 6.11
CA GLN A 6 0.51 -31.40 6.25
C GLN A 6 -0.22 -30.09 5.87
N LEU A 7 0.50 -29.10 5.31
CA LEU A 7 -0.11 -27.83 4.92
C LEU A 7 -1.20 -28.06 3.86
N ILE A 8 -2.44 -27.73 4.22
CA ILE A 8 -3.56 -27.73 3.29
C ILE A 8 -3.53 -26.40 2.52
N LEU A 9 -3.37 -26.48 1.20
CA LEU A 9 -3.44 -25.33 0.31
C LEU A 9 -4.88 -25.14 -0.16
N ILE A 10 -5.45 -23.98 0.12
CA ILE A 10 -6.81 -23.61 -0.28
C ILE A 10 -6.71 -22.46 -1.30
N PRO A 11 -7.35 -22.57 -2.48
CA PRO A 11 -7.34 -21.49 -3.46
C PRO A 11 -8.06 -20.25 -2.90
N GLY A 12 -7.53 -19.06 -3.19
CA GLY A 12 -8.10 -17.81 -2.73
C GLY A 12 -9.45 -17.52 -3.39
N ARG A 13 -10.45 -17.12 -2.59
CA ARG A 13 -11.78 -16.70 -3.07
C ARG A 13 -11.92 -15.19 -3.01
N MET A 14 -11.34 -14.49 -3.99
CA MET A 14 -11.25 -13.02 -3.93
C MET A 14 -12.60 -12.29 -3.87
N SER A 15 -13.65 -12.83 -4.49
CA SER A 15 -15.00 -12.27 -4.38
C SER A 15 -15.50 -12.25 -2.92
N VAL A 16 -15.27 -13.33 -2.18
CA VAL A 16 -15.65 -13.44 -0.76
C VAL A 16 -14.86 -12.47 0.11
N TYR A 17 -13.56 -12.29 -0.16
CA TYR A 17 -12.73 -11.37 0.62
C TYR A 17 -13.13 -9.91 0.39
N ARG A 18 -13.48 -9.55 -0.86
CA ARG A 18 -14.01 -8.22 -1.17
C ARG A 18 -15.37 -7.98 -0.52
N GLU A 19 -16.23 -8.99 -0.49
CA GLU A 19 -17.53 -8.89 0.18
C GLU A 19 -17.39 -8.68 1.69
N ALA A 20 -16.53 -9.46 2.36
CA ALA A 20 -16.24 -9.25 3.78
C ALA A 20 -15.62 -7.86 4.05
N SER A 21 -14.72 -7.40 3.17
CA SER A 21 -14.15 -6.04 3.24
C SER A 21 -15.22 -4.96 3.12
N ARG A 22 -16.17 -5.10 2.18
CA ARG A 22 -17.29 -4.19 1.97
C ARG A 22 -18.17 -4.11 3.22
N GLN A 23 -18.56 -5.25 3.78
CA GLN A 23 -19.36 -5.32 5.01
C GLN A 23 -18.63 -4.69 6.21
N MET A 24 -17.31 -4.87 6.28
CA MET A 24 -16.50 -4.25 7.32
C MET A 24 -16.49 -2.72 7.19
N HIS A 25 -16.38 -2.19 5.96
CA HIS A 25 -16.46 -0.75 5.70
C HIS A 25 -17.85 -0.17 5.99
N GLU A 26 -18.92 -0.92 5.72
CA GLU A 26 -20.28 -0.51 6.10
C GLU A 26 -20.40 -0.32 7.62
N ILE A 27 -19.81 -1.22 8.41
CA ILE A 27 -19.76 -1.08 9.86
C ILE A 27 -18.95 0.15 10.27
N PHE A 28 -17.80 0.40 9.63
CA PHE A 28 -16.97 1.58 9.91
C PHE A 28 -17.71 2.90 9.66
N ALA A 29 -18.47 2.98 8.57
CA ALA A 29 -19.21 4.17 8.14
C ALA A 29 -20.29 4.61 9.14
N GLU A 30 -20.69 3.74 10.06
CA GLU A 30 -21.61 4.13 11.14
C GLU A 30 -20.95 4.91 12.29
N TYR A 31 -19.62 5.00 12.30
CA TYR A 31 -18.86 5.69 13.35
C TYR A 31 -18.19 6.96 12.84
N THR A 32 -17.74 6.99 11.58
CA THR A 32 -17.10 8.15 10.97
C THR A 32 -17.11 8.05 9.44
N ASP A 33 -17.13 9.18 8.75
CA ASP A 33 -16.91 9.27 7.31
C ASP A 33 -15.41 9.33 6.96
N LEU A 34 -14.54 9.58 7.95
CA LEU A 34 -13.09 9.64 7.79
C LEU A 34 -12.50 8.23 7.91
N ILE A 35 -12.58 7.47 6.82
CA ILE A 35 -12.10 6.09 6.70
C ILE A 35 -11.06 5.99 5.59
N GLU A 36 -9.81 5.66 5.90
CA GLU A 36 -8.72 5.47 4.93
C GLU A 36 -8.37 3.98 4.82
N PRO A 37 -8.84 3.26 3.78
CA PRO A 37 -8.50 1.85 3.58
C PRO A 37 -7.02 1.68 3.20
N LEU A 38 -6.31 0.77 3.86
CA LEU A 38 -4.93 0.39 3.52
C LEU A 38 -4.87 -0.91 2.70
N SER A 39 -5.78 -1.83 2.98
CA SER A 39 -5.93 -3.13 2.30
C SER A 39 -7.40 -3.56 2.38
N LEU A 40 -7.71 -4.79 1.96
CA LEU A 40 -9.06 -5.34 2.12
C LEU A 40 -9.46 -5.51 3.60
N ASP A 41 -8.49 -5.74 4.47
CA ASP A 41 -8.67 -6.11 5.87
C ASP A 41 -8.16 -5.06 6.87
N GLU A 42 -7.74 -3.88 6.39
CA GLU A 42 -7.18 -2.82 7.22
C GLU A 42 -7.63 -1.43 6.76
N ALA A 43 -8.03 -0.58 7.71
CA ALA A 43 -8.34 0.83 7.48
C ALA A 43 -7.98 1.67 8.71
N PHE A 44 -7.65 2.94 8.50
CA PHE A 44 -7.66 3.95 9.55
C PHE A 44 -9.03 4.60 9.65
N LEU A 45 -9.45 4.89 10.88
CA LEU A 45 -10.67 5.62 11.18
C LEU A 45 -10.30 6.82 12.05
N ASP A 46 -10.70 8.03 11.66
CA ASP A 46 -10.64 9.19 12.54
C ASP A 46 -11.98 9.32 13.28
N VAL A 47 -11.94 9.09 14.59
CA VAL A 47 -13.12 9.11 15.46
C VAL A 47 -13.09 10.30 16.44
N SER A 48 -12.27 11.32 16.17
CA SER A 48 -12.07 12.47 17.05
C SER A 48 -13.39 13.17 17.41
N ASP A 49 -14.29 13.31 16.44
CA ASP A 49 -15.60 13.95 16.59
C ASP A 49 -16.78 12.95 16.71
N CYS A 50 -16.51 11.66 16.90
CA CYS A 50 -17.55 10.64 16.98
C CYS A 50 -18.26 10.67 18.36
N PRO A 51 -19.57 10.94 18.44
CA PRO A 51 -20.29 10.98 19.73
C PRO A 51 -20.64 9.59 20.28
N ARG A 52 -20.54 8.53 19.45
CA ARG A 52 -20.83 7.15 19.88
C ARG A 52 -19.90 6.72 21.00
N CYS A 53 -20.38 5.79 21.82
CA CYS A 53 -19.66 5.31 23.01
C CYS A 53 -19.11 6.45 23.89
N ARG A 54 -19.81 7.59 23.95
CA ARG A 54 -19.42 8.81 24.69
C ARG A 54 -18.07 9.39 24.24
N GLY A 55 -17.72 9.26 22.96
CA GLY A 55 -16.45 9.73 22.41
C GLY A 55 -15.23 8.87 22.76
N SER A 56 -15.43 7.70 23.40
CA SER A 56 -14.31 6.82 23.74
C SER A 56 -13.89 5.98 22.54
N ALA A 57 -12.77 6.33 21.91
CA ALA A 57 -12.18 5.54 20.83
C ALA A 57 -11.91 4.07 21.22
N THR A 58 -11.56 3.81 22.49
CA THR A 58 -11.40 2.46 23.03
C THR A 58 -12.68 1.65 22.97
N LEU A 59 -13.81 2.24 23.38
CA LEU A 59 -15.12 1.57 23.35
C LEU A 59 -15.65 1.45 21.92
N ILE A 60 -15.43 2.47 21.08
CA ILE A 60 -15.77 2.41 19.64
C ILE A 60 -15.05 1.23 18.99
N ALA A 61 -13.73 1.10 19.19
CA ALA A 61 -12.96 -0.02 18.64
C ALA A 61 -13.44 -1.38 19.15
N GLN A 62 -13.80 -1.48 20.43
CA GLN A 62 -14.36 -2.70 21.01
C GLN A 62 -15.71 -3.07 20.37
N GLU A 63 -16.59 -2.09 20.20
CA GLU A 63 -17.91 -2.29 19.59
C GLU A 63 -17.78 -2.71 18.12
N ILE A 64 -16.94 -2.01 17.34
CA ILE A 64 -16.63 -2.37 15.94
C ILE A 64 -16.15 -3.82 15.84
N ARG A 65 -15.20 -4.23 16.69
CA ARG A 65 -14.68 -5.60 16.72
C ARG A 65 -15.78 -6.64 17.01
N GLN A 66 -16.64 -6.37 17.99
CA GLN A 66 -17.76 -7.26 18.33
C GLN A 66 -18.78 -7.36 17.20
N ARG A 67 -19.06 -6.24 16.53
CA ARG A 67 -19.98 -6.21 15.39
C ARG A 67 -19.46 -6.95 14.18
N ILE A 68 -18.18 -6.78 13.84
CA ILE A 68 -17.54 -7.55 12.76
C ILE A 68 -17.60 -9.05 13.06
N ALA A 69 -17.33 -9.46 14.31
CA ALA A 69 -17.46 -10.85 14.73
C ALA A 69 -18.89 -11.39 14.61
N THR A 70 -19.89 -10.57 14.95
CA THR A 70 -21.31 -10.99 14.95
C THR A 70 -21.91 -11.00 13.54
N VAL A 71 -21.63 -9.97 12.73
CA VAL A 71 -22.25 -9.75 11.42
C VAL A 71 -21.53 -10.53 10.32
N ILE A 72 -20.19 -10.53 10.33
CA ILE A 72 -19.35 -11.08 9.26
C ILE A 72 -18.83 -12.47 9.64
N GLY A 73 -18.72 -12.79 10.93
CA GLY A 73 -18.20 -14.06 11.42
C GLY A 73 -16.67 -14.17 11.42
N ILE A 74 -15.96 -13.03 11.37
CA ILE A 74 -14.49 -12.96 11.44
C ILE A 74 -14.02 -12.13 12.64
N THR A 75 -12.79 -12.35 13.10
CA THR A 75 -12.20 -11.53 14.15
C THR A 75 -11.23 -10.51 13.57
N VAL A 76 -11.20 -9.32 14.17
CA VAL A 76 -10.22 -8.27 13.84
C VAL A 76 -9.58 -7.75 15.13
N SER A 77 -8.42 -7.13 14.98
CA SER A 77 -7.72 -6.43 16.07
C SER A 77 -7.66 -4.94 15.79
N ALA A 78 -7.54 -4.12 16.84
CA ALA A 78 -7.58 -2.67 16.71
C ALA A 78 -6.44 -1.99 17.49
N GLY A 79 -5.88 -0.93 16.92
CA GLY A 79 -4.94 -0.05 17.61
C GLY A 79 -5.54 1.35 17.72
N ILE A 80 -5.42 1.96 18.89
CA ILE A 80 -5.99 3.27 19.20
C ILE A 80 -4.85 4.16 19.68
N ALA A 81 -4.64 5.31 19.03
CA ALA A 81 -3.62 6.28 19.41
C ALA A 81 -3.96 7.68 18.88
N SER A 82 -3.12 8.66 19.22
CA SER A 82 -3.26 10.06 18.79
C SER A 82 -2.93 10.32 17.32
N ASN A 83 -2.30 9.38 16.60
CA ASN A 83 -2.01 9.49 15.18
C ASN A 83 -1.93 8.12 14.48
N LYS A 84 -1.93 8.16 13.13
CA LYS A 84 -1.97 6.96 12.26
C LYS A 84 -0.82 6.00 12.52
N PHE A 85 0.42 6.50 12.59
CA PHE A 85 1.59 5.66 12.82
C PHE A 85 1.47 4.84 14.10
N ILE A 86 1.22 5.49 15.24
CA ILE A 86 1.18 4.80 16.53
C ILE A 86 -0.03 3.85 16.58
N ALA A 87 -1.18 4.25 16.04
CA ALA A 87 -2.37 3.40 15.96
C ALA A 87 -2.09 2.13 15.15
N LYS A 88 -1.39 2.24 14.02
CA LYS A 88 -0.98 1.08 13.21
C LYS A 88 -0.10 0.12 13.99
N VAL A 89 0.93 0.62 14.67
CA VAL A 89 1.83 -0.20 15.48
C VAL A 89 1.06 -0.87 16.62
N ALA A 90 0.20 -0.13 17.33
CA ALA A 90 -0.61 -0.63 18.43
C ALA A 90 -1.53 -1.78 18.00
N SER A 91 -2.07 -1.73 16.78
CA SER A 91 -2.98 -2.75 16.25
C SER A 91 -2.36 -4.15 16.16
N ASP A 92 -1.03 -4.24 16.07
CA ASP A 92 -0.29 -5.50 15.98
C ASP A 92 0.03 -6.15 17.34
N LEU A 93 -0.01 -5.40 18.44
CA LEU A 93 0.54 -5.83 19.73
C LEU A 93 -0.30 -6.91 20.42
N ASN A 94 -1.62 -6.78 20.34
CA ASN A 94 -2.58 -7.69 20.98
C ASN A 94 -3.30 -8.60 19.96
N LYS A 95 -2.66 -8.92 18.83
CA LYS A 95 -3.19 -9.91 17.89
C LYS A 95 -3.07 -11.34 18.46
N PRO A 96 -4.02 -12.25 18.19
CA PRO A 96 -5.27 -12.06 17.44
C PRO A 96 -6.45 -11.64 18.32
N ASN A 97 -7.49 -11.05 17.70
CA ASN A 97 -8.75 -10.66 18.35
C ASN A 97 -8.56 -9.85 19.64
N GLY A 98 -7.68 -8.85 19.62
CA GLY A 98 -7.45 -7.95 20.74
C GLY A 98 -7.41 -6.49 20.31
N GLN A 99 -7.24 -5.60 21.26
CA GLN A 99 -6.98 -4.19 20.97
C GLN A 99 -5.93 -3.62 21.92
N TYR A 100 -5.26 -2.57 21.49
CA TYR A 100 -4.27 -1.87 22.29
C TYR A 100 -4.45 -0.36 22.15
N VAL A 101 -4.37 0.36 23.27
CA VAL A 101 -4.51 1.81 23.33
C VAL A 101 -3.17 2.39 23.76
N VAL A 102 -2.66 3.37 23.01
CA VAL A 102 -1.52 4.20 23.41
C VAL A 102 -2.05 5.59 23.67
N THR A 103 -2.11 5.99 24.95
CA THR A 103 -2.54 7.34 25.33
C THR A 103 -1.40 8.35 25.13
N PRO A 104 -1.68 9.67 25.00
CA PRO A 104 -0.65 10.68 24.75
C PRO A 104 0.52 10.66 25.74
N ASP A 105 0.25 10.37 27.01
CA ASP A 105 1.24 10.25 28.08
C ASP A 105 2.11 8.98 27.98
N GLN A 106 1.65 7.96 27.26
CA GLN A 106 2.40 6.71 27.04
C GLN A 106 3.27 6.75 25.78
N VAL A 107 3.07 7.73 24.89
CA VAL A 107 3.69 7.77 23.55
C VAL A 107 5.22 7.72 23.63
N ASP A 108 5.83 8.50 24.51
CA ASP A 108 7.28 8.61 24.56
C ASP A 108 7.94 7.29 25.00
N ASP A 109 7.50 6.71 26.11
CA ASP A 109 8.02 5.44 26.61
C ASP A 109 7.76 4.29 25.62
N PHE A 110 6.55 4.28 25.04
CA PHE A 110 6.16 3.30 24.04
C PHE A 110 7.09 3.33 22.82
N LEU A 111 7.36 4.52 22.28
CA LEU A 111 8.19 4.67 21.11
C LEU A 111 9.66 4.44 21.42
N TYR A 112 10.18 4.91 22.55
CA TYR A 112 11.59 4.78 22.88
C TYR A 112 12.09 3.31 22.76
N GLN A 113 11.25 2.35 23.15
CA GLN A 113 11.56 0.92 23.10
C GLN A 113 11.17 0.23 21.78
N LEU A 114 10.47 0.93 20.88
CA LEU A 114 9.93 0.34 19.66
C LEU A 114 11.06 -0.04 18.69
N PRO A 115 11.15 -1.32 18.24
CA PRO A 115 12.13 -1.71 17.23
C PRO A 115 11.94 -0.95 15.92
N VAL A 116 13.03 -0.53 15.26
CA VAL A 116 12.94 0.21 13.99
C VAL A 116 12.23 -0.57 12.88
N SER A 117 12.27 -1.91 12.94
CA SER A 117 11.56 -2.79 12.01
C SER A 117 10.03 -2.75 12.16
N ARG A 118 9.51 -2.16 13.24
CA ARG A 118 8.08 -1.91 13.47
C ARG A 118 7.64 -0.53 12.98
N ILE A 119 8.56 0.36 12.62
CA ILE A 119 8.21 1.67 12.07
C ILE A 119 7.48 1.47 10.74
N TRP A 120 6.31 2.08 10.59
CA TRP A 120 5.52 1.94 9.36
C TRP A 120 6.28 2.50 8.15
N GLY A 121 6.54 1.64 7.17
CA GLY A 121 7.34 1.96 5.99
C GLY A 121 8.78 1.42 6.04
N VAL A 122 9.30 1.06 7.22
CA VAL A 122 10.62 0.45 7.36
C VAL A 122 10.55 -1.04 7.01
N GLY A 123 10.89 -1.37 5.77
CA GLY A 123 11.01 -2.75 5.30
C GLY A 123 12.28 -3.45 5.75
N LYS A 124 12.39 -4.75 5.48
CA LYS A 124 13.53 -5.61 5.87
C LYS A 124 14.91 -5.04 5.48
N VAL A 125 15.02 -4.47 4.27
CA VAL A 125 16.28 -3.92 3.76
C VAL A 125 16.71 -2.69 4.57
N THR A 126 15.79 -1.76 4.83
CA THR A 126 16.08 -0.57 5.63
C THR A 126 16.37 -0.95 7.08
N ALA A 127 15.59 -1.86 7.66
CA ALA A 127 15.84 -2.36 9.02
C ALA A 127 17.25 -2.96 9.16
N GLN A 128 17.69 -3.77 8.18
CA GLN A 128 19.05 -4.32 8.16
C GLN A 128 20.13 -3.24 8.05
N ARG A 129 19.91 -2.20 7.23
CA ARG A 129 20.85 -1.07 7.12
C ARG A 129 20.97 -0.30 8.44
N LEU A 130 19.85 -0.05 9.12
CA LEU A 130 19.82 0.59 10.44
C LEU A 130 20.54 -0.29 11.48
N GLU A 131 20.27 -1.60 11.48
CA GLU A 131 20.89 -2.54 12.42
C GLU A 131 22.40 -2.66 12.22
N GLN A 132 22.90 -2.62 10.99
CA GLN A 132 24.34 -2.56 10.68
C GLN A 132 25.03 -1.31 11.26
N LYS A 133 24.26 -0.26 11.55
CA LYS A 133 24.73 0.98 12.20
C LYS A 133 24.51 0.98 13.71
N GLY A 134 24.06 -0.15 14.27
CA GLY A 134 23.74 -0.27 15.70
C GLY A 134 22.39 0.33 16.10
N ILE A 135 21.59 0.81 15.14
CA ILE A 135 20.29 1.45 15.38
C ILE A 135 19.21 0.37 15.37
N LYS A 136 18.68 0.00 16.54
CA LYS A 136 17.73 -1.11 16.69
C LYS A 136 16.35 -0.64 17.12
N THR A 137 16.28 0.47 17.84
CA THR A 137 15.06 1.04 18.41
C THR A 137 14.84 2.48 17.96
N CYS A 138 13.63 3.02 18.12
CA CYS A 138 13.42 4.45 17.94
C CYS A 138 14.23 5.27 18.94
N GLY A 139 14.49 4.77 20.16
CA GLY A 139 15.41 5.42 21.10
C GLY A 139 16.80 5.64 20.49
N ASP A 140 17.33 4.64 19.77
CA ASP A 140 18.60 4.76 19.05
C ASP A 140 18.53 5.79 17.91
N VAL A 141 17.41 5.85 17.19
CA VAL A 141 17.17 6.88 16.15
C VAL A 141 17.16 8.28 16.77
N ARG A 142 16.46 8.46 17.90
CA ARG A 142 16.36 9.75 18.61
C ARG A 142 17.70 10.24 19.13
N ALA A 143 18.60 9.31 19.50
CA ALA A 143 19.95 9.61 19.97
C ALA A 143 20.93 9.94 18.84
N TYR A 144 20.58 9.66 17.58
CA TYR A 144 21.40 9.92 16.41
C TYR A 144 21.28 11.39 15.99
N ASP A 145 22.38 12.01 15.56
CA ASP A 145 22.34 13.38 15.05
C ASP A 145 21.44 13.47 13.81
N VAL A 146 20.46 14.37 13.84
CA VAL A 146 19.43 14.45 12.80
C VAL A 146 20.02 14.80 11.42
N PHE A 147 21.05 15.65 11.37
CA PHE A 147 21.68 16.03 10.10
C PHE A 147 22.43 14.85 9.49
N GLN A 148 23.19 14.11 10.29
CA GLN A 148 23.87 12.90 9.85
C GLN A 148 22.87 11.81 9.45
N PHE A 149 21.79 11.64 10.20
CA PHE A 149 20.75 10.65 9.88
C PHE A 149 20.09 10.94 8.54
N VAL A 150 19.72 12.20 8.28
CA VAL A 150 19.10 12.61 7.01
C VAL A 150 20.11 12.55 5.85
N GLN A 151 21.38 12.90 6.07
CA GLN A 151 22.41 12.74 5.03
C GLN A 151 22.59 11.27 4.62
N GLU A 152 22.48 10.33 5.56
CA GLU A 152 22.67 8.91 5.28
C GLU A 152 21.43 8.24 4.67
N PHE A 153 20.23 8.56 5.15
CA PHE A 153 18.99 7.89 4.76
C PHE A 153 18.08 8.75 3.85
N GLY A 154 18.51 9.96 3.49
CA GLY A 154 17.79 10.90 2.63
C GLY A 154 16.44 11.34 3.21
N GLN A 155 15.49 11.66 2.33
CA GLN A 155 14.13 12.04 2.70
C GLN A 155 13.42 10.97 3.55
N PHE A 156 13.74 9.69 3.33
CA PHE A 156 13.19 8.61 4.14
C PHE A 156 13.76 8.61 5.57
N GLY A 157 15.02 9.03 5.73
CA GLY A 157 15.63 9.28 7.04
C GLY A 157 14.89 10.34 7.84
N GLU A 158 14.58 11.47 7.21
CA GLU A 158 13.78 12.52 7.86
C GLU A 158 12.41 12.00 8.32
N HIS A 159 11.77 11.17 7.50
CA HIS A 159 10.50 10.53 7.86
C HIS A 159 10.64 9.58 9.06
N ILE A 160 11.63 8.68 9.04
CA ILE A 160 11.91 7.77 10.16
C ILE A 160 12.19 8.55 11.44
N HIS A 161 13.00 9.60 11.37
CA HIS A 161 13.33 10.42 12.53
C HIS A 161 12.07 11.06 13.12
N ARG A 162 11.19 11.66 12.30
CA ARG A 162 9.90 12.19 12.79
C ARG A 162 9.03 11.12 13.46
N LEU A 163 8.88 9.95 12.83
CA LEU A 163 8.11 8.85 13.41
C LEU A 163 8.72 8.33 14.72
N ALA A 164 10.05 8.27 14.82
CA ALA A 164 10.73 7.88 16.04
C ALA A 164 10.38 8.83 17.20
N HIS A 165 10.18 10.12 16.94
CA HIS A 165 9.69 11.14 17.88
C HIS A 165 8.16 11.20 18.01
N GLY A 166 7.43 10.26 17.40
CA GLY A 166 5.97 10.19 17.47
C GLY A 166 5.23 11.24 16.63
N ILE A 167 5.94 11.94 15.76
CA ILE A 167 5.39 13.01 14.92
C ILE A 167 4.90 12.40 13.62
N ASP A 168 3.58 12.27 13.50
CA ASP A 168 2.89 11.91 12.26
C ASP A 168 1.65 12.78 12.07
N ASN A 169 1.78 13.82 11.25
CA ASN A 169 0.73 14.81 10.99
C ASN A 169 -0.13 14.45 9.76
N ARG A 170 0.02 13.24 9.20
CA ARG A 170 -0.78 12.83 8.03
C ARG A 170 -2.24 12.63 8.47
N PRO A 171 -3.21 13.33 7.86
CA PRO A 171 -4.62 13.12 8.20
C PRO A 171 -5.09 11.74 7.72
N VAL A 172 -6.22 11.26 8.26
CA VAL A 172 -6.97 10.17 7.65
C VAL A 172 -7.63 10.72 6.38
N VAL A 173 -7.33 10.12 5.23
CA VAL A 173 -7.82 10.56 3.92
C VAL A 173 -8.84 9.54 3.40
N SER A 174 -10.10 9.95 3.33
CA SER A 174 -11.22 9.08 2.89
C SER A 174 -11.25 8.86 1.38
N GLU A 175 -10.81 9.85 0.60
CA GLU A 175 -10.84 9.80 -0.86
C GLU A 175 -9.42 9.71 -1.43
N TRP A 176 -9.08 8.53 -1.96
CA TRP A 176 -7.84 8.35 -2.70
C TRP A 176 -8.12 8.20 -4.19
N ARG A 177 -7.84 9.27 -4.94
CA ARG A 177 -7.92 9.26 -6.40
C ARG A 177 -6.77 8.41 -6.97
N ARG A 178 -7.10 7.48 -7.85
CA ARG A 178 -6.14 6.53 -8.43
C ARG A 178 -5.16 7.24 -9.36
N LYS A 179 -3.87 6.95 -9.20
CA LYS A 179 -2.81 7.46 -10.10
C LYS A 179 -2.51 6.54 -11.29
N SER A 180 -2.91 5.28 -11.21
CA SER A 180 -2.69 4.29 -12.27
C SER A 180 -3.62 3.10 -12.15
N VAL A 181 -3.88 2.42 -13.27
CA VAL A 181 -4.57 1.14 -13.33
C VAL A 181 -3.73 0.17 -14.14
N SER A 182 -3.51 -1.03 -13.63
CA SER A 182 -2.70 -2.05 -14.30
C SER A 182 -3.21 -3.46 -14.05
N VAL A 183 -2.73 -4.38 -14.87
CA VAL A 183 -2.80 -5.83 -14.69
C VAL A 183 -1.42 -6.42 -14.87
N GLU A 184 -1.13 -7.48 -14.13
CA GLU A 184 0.11 -8.25 -14.28
C GLU A 184 -0.16 -9.73 -14.14
N HIS A 185 0.59 -10.53 -14.89
CA HIS A 185 0.50 -11.98 -14.89
C HIS A 185 1.90 -12.57 -14.74
N THR A 186 2.07 -13.43 -13.73
CA THR A 186 3.28 -14.25 -13.55
C THR A 186 3.00 -15.62 -14.15
N TYR A 187 3.78 -16.01 -15.14
CA TYR A 187 3.59 -17.27 -15.86
C TYR A 187 4.21 -18.44 -15.09
N ASP A 188 3.59 -19.62 -15.22
CA ASP A 188 4.08 -20.87 -14.62
C ASP A 188 5.42 -21.31 -15.26
N GLU A 189 5.55 -21.10 -16.57
CA GLU A 189 6.77 -21.27 -17.34
C GLU A 189 7.23 -19.91 -17.89
N ASP A 190 8.54 -19.65 -17.83
CA ASP A 190 9.10 -18.39 -18.34
C ASP A 190 8.92 -18.31 -19.87
N LEU A 191 8.44 -17.17 -20.36
CA LEU A 191 8.29 -16.91 -21.79
C LEU A 191 9.68 -16.80 -22.44
N PRO A 192 9.99 -17.61 -23.47
CA PRO A 192 11.37 -17.78 -23.94
C PRO A 192 11.89 -16.59 -24.77
N ASP A 193 11.03 -15.88 -25.47
CA ASP A 193 11.41 -14.87 -26.47
C ASP A 193 10.39 -13.70 -26.55
N LEU A 194 10.74 -12.70 -27.38
CA LEU A 194 9.92 -11.51 -27.59
C LEU A 194 8.55 -11.84 -28.20
N GLU A 195 8.49 -12.77 -29.16
CA GLU A 195 7.24 -13.17 -29.81
C GLU A 195 6.28 -13.78 -28.79
N SER A 196 6.78 -14.68 -27.93
CA SER A 196 6.03 -15.26 -26.82
C SER A 196 5.50 -14.19 -25.86
N CYS A 197 6.26 -13.10 -25.64
CA CYS A 197 5.81 -11.97 -24.83
C CYS A 197 4.69 -11.17 -25.51
N GLN A 198 4.86 -10.83 -26.79
CA GLN A 198 3.88 -10.06 -27.54
C GLN A 198 2.55 -10.81 -27.71
N ASN A 199 2.60 -12.13 -27.86
CA ASN A 199 1.40 -12.98 -27.94
C ASN A 199 0.54 -12.96 -26.67
N ARG A 200 1.06 -12.48 -25.54
CA ARG A 200 0.31 -12.33 -24.27
C ARG A 200 -0.32 -10.96 -24.07
N ILE A 201 0.03 -9.98 -24.89
CA ILE A 201 -0.49 -8.62 -24.77
C ILE A 201 -2.02 -8.55 -24.94
N PRO A 202 -2.65 -9.26 -25.90
CA PRO A 202 -4.10 -9.23 -26.05
C PRO A 202 -4.85 -9.64 -24.77
N ASP A 203 -4.46 -10.75 -24.14
CA ASP A 203 -5.06 -11.25 -22.88
C ASP A 203 -4.94 -10.23 -21.74
N LEU A 204 -3.81 -9.52 -21.68
CA LEU A 204 -3.58 -8.47 -20.71
C LEU A 204 -4.45 -7.23 -20.99
N ILE A 205 -4.64 -6.84 -22.26
CA ILE A 205 -5.53 -5.73 -22.63
C ILE A 205 -6.97 -6.07 -22.26
N GLU A 206 -7.44 -7.27 -22.59
CA GLU A 206 -8.79 -7.75 -22.22
C GLU A 206 -9.00 -7.73 -20.71
N SER A 207 -7.97 -8.09 -19.93
CA SER A 207 -8.00 -8.03 -18.47
C SER A 207 -7.98 -6.60 -17.91
N LEU A 208 -7.36 -5.66 -18.63
CA LEU A 208 -7.23 -4.26 -18.23
C LEU A 208 -8.52 -3.46 -18.51
N GLN A 209 -9.16 -3.73 -19.66
CA GLN A 209 -10.34 -3.02 -20.14
C GLN A 209 -11.46 -2.85 -19.09
N PRO A 210 -11.97 -3.90 -18.42
CA PRO A 210 -13.05 -3.73 -17.43
C PRO A 210 -12.61 -2.97 -16.18
N ARG A 211 -11.29 -2.79 -15.95
CA ARG A 211 -10.79 -1.93 -14.87
C ARG A 211 -10.81 -0.46 -15.28
N LEU A 212 -10.59 -0.16 -16.56
CA LEU A 212 -10.65 1.19 -17.11
C LEU A 212 -12.10 1.68 -17.24
N GLU A 213 -13.03 0.81 -17.61
CA GLU A 213 -14.46 1.13 -17.68
C GLU A 213 -15.09 1.49 -16.33
N ARG A 214 -14.39 1.21 -15.22
CA ARG A 214 -14.80 1.59 -13.86
C ARG A 214 -14.26 2.95 -13.41
N LEU A 215 -13.49 3.62 -14.24
CA LEU A 215 -13.05 4.98 -13.99
C LEU A 215 -14.21 5.93 -14.28
N ASP A 216 -14.34 6.97 -13.47
CA ASP A 216 -15.26 8.07 -13.74
C ASP A 216 -14.73 8.98 -14.87
N GLU A 217 -15.58 9.91 -15.30
CA GLU A 217 -15.29 10.84 -16.40
C GLU A 217 -14.20 11.87 -16.09
N ASP A 218 -13.85 12.00 -14.80
CA ASP A 218 -12.82 12.91 -14.32
C ASP A 218 -11.39 12.34 -14.47
N TYR A 219 -11.25 11.13 -15.03
CA TYR A 219 -9.94 10.56 -15.36
C TYR A 219 -9.61 10.69 -16.84
N ARG A 220 -8.37 11.09 -17.11
CA ARG A 220 -7.75 11.00 -18.44
C ARG A 220 -6.53 10.10 -18.42
N ILE A 221 -6.38 9.24 -19.42
CA ILE A 221 -5.14 8.47 -19.61
C ILE A 221 -4.04 9.41 -20.06
N GLN A 222 -2.95 9.46 -19.30
CA GLN A 222 -1.77 10.27 -19.58
C GLN A 222 -0.71 9.45 -20.33
N ASN A 223 -0.37 8.27 -19.80
CA ASN A 223 0.67 7.39 -20.33
C ASN A 223 0.21 5.94 -20.30
N CYS A 224 0.75 5.11 -21.20
CA CYS A 224 0.71 3.67 -21.08
C CYS A 224 2.09 3.15 -20.67
N PHE A 225 2.13 2.12 -19.83
CA PHE A 225 3.37 1.50 -19.40
C PHE A 225 3.31 -0.03 -19.46
N LEU A 226 4.46 -0.63 -19.73
CA LEU A 226 4.68 -2.07 -19.66
C LEU A 226 5.77 -2.37 -18.64
N LYS A 227 5.47 -3.33 -17.75
CA LYS A 227 6.38 -3.89 -16.76
C LYS A 227 6.75 -5.31 -17.17
N MET A 228 8.04 -5.61 -17.10
CA MET A 228 8.58 -6.93 -17.42
C MET A 228 9.50 -7.39 -16.30
N LYS A 229 9.38 -8.66 -15.90
CA LYS A 229 10.29 -9.32 -14.95
C LYS A 229 10.92 -10.53 -15.60
N PHE A 230 12.24 -10.61 -15.57
CA PHE A 230 13.01 -11.70 -16.15
C PHE A 230 13.12 -12.89 -15.20
N PHE A 231 13.61 -14.02 -15.70
CA PHE A 231 13.79 -15.28 -14.95
C PHE A 231 14.64 -15.14 -13.68
N ASP A 232 15.57 -14.18 -13.67
CA ASP A 232 16.48 -13.84 -12.56
C ASP A 232 15.87 -12.85 -11.54
N PHE A 233 14.59 -12.54 -11.69
CA PHE A 233 13.81 -11.59 -10.89
C PHE A 233 14.18 -10.11 -11.05
N ASN A 234 15.10 -9.75 -11.95
CA ASN A 234 15.28 -8.36 -12.36
C ASN A 234 14.05 -7.87 -13.12
N GLN A 235 13.71 -6.59 -12.95
CA GLN A 235 12.53 -6.00 -13.58
C GLN A 235 12.88 -4.71 -14.33
N THR A 236 12.13 -4.43 -15.39
CA THR A 236 12.16 -3.15 -16.09
C THR A 236 10.74 -2.65 -16.33
N THR A 237 10.61 -1.34 -16.48
CA THR A 237 9.35 -0.70 -16.86
C THR A 237 9.65 0.32 -17.95
N VAL A 238 8.84 0.29 -19.00
CA VAL A 238 8.87 1.25 -20.12
C VAL A 238 7.53 1.95 -20.14
N GLU A 239 7.54 3.27 -20.29
CA GLU A 239 6.32 4.05 -20.41
C GLU A 239 6.43 5.06 -21.54
N ARG A 240 5.30 5.35 -22.19
CA ARG A 240 5.17 6.38 -23.22
C ARG A 240 3.86 7.12 -23.06
N GLN A 241 3.87 8.39 -23.44
CA GLN A 241 2.66 9.20 -23.52
C GLN A 241 1.81 8.68 -24.67
N LEU A 242 0.65 8.12 -24.35
CA LEU A 242 -0.23 7.43 -25.29
C LEU A 242 -1.67 7.66 -24.86
N THR A 243 -2.59 7.74 -25.82
CA THR A 243 -3.98 8.14 -25.59
C THR A 243 -4.87 7.00 -25.10
N GLY A 244 -4.42 5.75 -25.17
CA GLY A 244 -5.17 4.61 -24.65
C GLY A 244 -4.51 3.26 -24.93
N PRO A 245 -5.00 2.18 -24.29
CA PRO A 245 -4.44 0.84 -24.44
C PRO A 245 -4.76 0.27 -25.82
N ASN A 246 -3.72 -0.05 -26.61
CA ASN A 246 -3.87 -0.83 -27.83
C ASN A 246 -2.67 -1.77 -28.03
N TYR A 247 -2.88 -2.79 -28.86
CA TYR A 247 -1.88 -3.83 -29.09
C TYR A 247 -0.57 -3.25 -29.65
N THR A 248 -0.64 -2.42 -30.69
CA THR A 248 0.54 -1.90 -31.40
C THR A 248 1.46 -1.14 -30.45
N ASP A 249 0.90 -0.29 -29.61
CA ASP A 249 1.67 0.49 -28.63
C ASP A 249 2.31 -0.38 -27.55
N TYR A 250 1.55 -1.33 -26.99
CA TYR A 250 2.11 -2.24 -26.00
C TYR A 250 3.14 -3.21 -26.60
N ALA A 251 3.01 -3.60 -27.88
CA ALA A 251 3.99 -4.41 -28.56
C ALA A 251 5.33 -3.68 -28.72
N MET A 252 5.30 -2.38 -29.03
CA MET A 252 6.50 -1.52 -29.05
C MET A 252 7.12 -1.36 -27.66
N LEU A 253 6.29 -1.12 -26.62
CA LEU A 253 6.78 -1.06 -25.24
C LEU A 253 7.39 -2.40 -24.79
N CYS A 254 6.81 -3.52 -25.25
CA CYS A 254 7.29 -4.87 -24.97
C CYS A 254 8.65 -5.12 -25.60
N GLU A 255 8.83 -4.74 -26.86
CA GLU A 255 10.12 -4.84 -27.56
C GLU A 255 11.19 -4.01 -26.83
N GLU A 256 10.89 -2.74 -26.50
CA GLU A 256 11.83 -1.88 -25.78
C GLU A 256 12.19 -2.48 -24.40
N ALA A 257 11.22 -3.01 -23.68
CA ALA A 257 11.44 -3.65 -22.37
C ALA A 257 12.30 -4.90 -22.51
N TRP A 258 11.98 -5.75 -23.50
CA TRP A 258 12.69 -6.99 -23.75
C TRP A 258 14.15 -6.73 -24.15
N LEU A 259 14.42 -5.71 -24.97
CA LEU A 259 15.77 -5.34 -25.38
C LEU A 259 16.70 -4.94 -24.23
N ARG A 260 16.15 -4.53 -23.06
CA ARG A 260 16.93 -4.18 -21.86
C ARG A 260 17.49 -5.40 -21.13
N GLY A 261 16.88 -6.58 -21.28
CA GLY A 261 17.33 -7.83 -20.62
C GLY A 261 17.71 -8.95 -21.58
N LYS A 262 17.02 -9.06 -22.73
CA LYS A 262 17.17 -10.10 -23.76
C LYS A 262 17.22 -11.52 -23.16
N ALA A 263 16.32 -11.77 -22.23
CA ALA A 263 16.26 -12.97 -21.43
C ALA A 263 14.82 -13.48 -21.28
N PRO A 264 14.62 -14.75 -20.92
CA PRO A 264 13.29 -15.28 -20.65
C PRO A 264 12.53 -14.46 -19.59
N VAL A 265 11.23 -14.29 -19.81
CA VAL A 265 10.36 -13.40 -19.06
C VAL A 265 9.38 -14.20 -18.20
N ARG A 266 9.41 -13.98 -16.89
CA ARG A 266 8.52 -14.64 -15.92
C ARG A 266 7.22 -13.89 -15.69
N LEU A 267 7.22 -12.56 -15.82
CA LEU A 267 6.04 -11.73 -15.58
C LEU A 267 5.96 -10.62 -16.62
N LEU A 268 4.75 -10.45 -17.15
CA LEU A 268 4.36 -9.28 -17.94
C LEU A 268 3.21 -8.55 -17.26
N GLY A 269 3.28 -7.24 -17.25
CA GLY A 269 2.18 -6.39 -16.81
C GLY A 269 2.06 -5.16 -17.68
N ILE A 270 0.83 -4.71 -17.89
CA ILE A 270 0.53 -3.48 -18.62
C ILE A 270 -0.36 -2.60 -17.76
N GLY A 271 -0.31 -1.29 -18.00
CA GLY A 271 -1.20 -0.37 -17.34
C GLY A 271 -1.15 1.02 -17.94
N VAL A 272 -1.91 1.90 -17.31
CA VAL A 272 -2.02 3.31 -17.66
C VAL A 272 -1.71 4.19 -16.44
N ARG A 273 -1.10 5.34 -16.68
CA ARG A 273 -1.04 6.47 -15.74
C ARG A 273 -2.27 7.32 -15.96
N LEU A 274 -2.88 7.74 -14.86
CA LEU A 274 -4.09 8.55 -14.87
C LEU A 274 -3.73 9.98 -14.47
N LEU A 275 -4.28 10.92 -15.23
CA LEU A 275 -4.40 12.31 -14.84
C LEU A 275 -5.79 12.50 -14.24
N ASP A 276 -5.83 13.02 -13.02
CA ASP A 276 -7.06 13.38 -12.34
C ASP A 276 -7.44 14.82 -12.69
N LEU A 277 -8.59 15.02 -13.33
CA LEU A 277 -9.02 16.33 -13.83
C LEU A 277 -9.63 17.21 -12.74
N THR A 278 -9.98 16.64 -11.58
CA THR A 278 -10.44 17.43 -10.42
C THR A 278 -9.28 18.03 -9.63
N ASP A 279 -8.07 17.51 -9.82
CA ASP A 279 -6.88 18.00 -9.13
C ASP A 279 -6.39 19.29 -9.81
N SER A 280 -6.92 20.43 -9.36
CA SER A 280 -6.49 21.77 -9.81
C SER A 280 -5.08 22.14 -9.34
N SER A 281 -4.33 21.23 -8.70
CA SER A 281 -2.97 21.48 -8.20
C SER A 281 -1.89 20.90 -9.11
N GLY A 282 -1.77 21.36 -10.37
CA GLY A 282 -0.80 20.73 -11.26
C GLY A 282 -0.41 21.35 -12.60
N GLN A 283 -0.63 22.65 -12.88
CA GLN A 283 0.18 23.37 -13.87
C GLN A 283 0.03 24.89 -13.69
N MET A 284 0.86 25.51 -12.84
CA MET A 284 1.14 26.94 -13.05
C MET A 284 2.06 27.02 -14.26
N ASP A 285 1.54 27.59 -15.35
CA ASP A 285 2.31 27.91 -16.55
C ASP A 285 3.54 28.73 -16.16
N LEU A 286 4.70 28.08 -16.28
CA LEU A 286 6.00 28.69 -16.00
C LEU A 286 6.52 29.38 -17.26
N PHE A 287 5.70 30.23 -17.89
CA PHE A 287 6.10 31.14 -18.97
C PHE A 287 5.15 32.35 -19.05
N GLU A 288 5.23 33.26 -18.07
CA GLU A 288 5.05 34.68 -18.34
C GLU A 288 6.12 35.45 -17.54
N GLY A 289 7.14 35.91 -18.26
CA GLY A 289 8.26 36.72 -17.79
C GLY A 289 9.12 37.12 -18.98
#